data_AF-A0AAV9LGU5-F1
#
_entry.id   AF-A0AAV9LGU5-F1
#
_cell.length_a   1.000
_cell.length_b   1.000
_cell.length_c   1.000
_cell.angle_alpha   90.00
_cell.angle_beta   90.00
_cell.angle_gamma   90.00
#
_symmetry.space_group_name_H-M   'P 1'
#
loop_
_entity.id
_entity.type
_entity.pdbx_description
1 polymer ?
#
loop_
_entity_poly.entity_id
_entity_poly.type
_entity_poly.pdbx_seq_one_letter_code
_entity_poly.pdbx_strand_id
1 'polypeptide(L)'
;MCGTSLSYLDISRCPKLISVPKVGLRRFTELWGLGIGPFSEMVDFDAFQLIFSSIQQLLSLRVLTVYGHGHWDSLPYQLVQLSDLRKITIADFRIEALPPRLDNLTSLKILSLVRCKRLQHLNFSDAMPKLRVLWINDCPLLEALSDGLGNLVCLED
;
A
#
# COMPACT_ATOMS: atom_id res chain seq x y z
N MET A 1 22.22 12.44 19.85
CA MET A 1 21.55 11.51 18.92
C MET A 1 21.04 12.34 17.75
N CYS A 2 21.69 12.27 16.58
CA CYS A 2 21.24 13.03 15.42
C CYS A 2 20.04 12.30 14.81
N GLY A 3 18.83 12.63 15.25
CA GLY A 3 17.61 12.12 14.64
C GLY A 3 17.56 12.58 13.19
N THR A 4 17.52 11.63 12.25
CA THR A 4 17.35 11.95 10.84
C THR A 4 15.97 12.58 10.65
N SER A 5 15.91 13.86 10.26
CA SER A 5 14.69 14.67 10.10
C SER A 5 13.82 14.30 8.89
N LEU A 6 14.03 13.12 8.31
CA LEU A 6 13.38 12.72 7.07
C LEU A 6 11.93 12.30 7.36
N SER A 7 10.99 13.13 6.92
CA SER A 7 9.55 12.90 7.09
C SER A 7 8.90 12.20 5.89
N TYR A 8 9.52 12.26 4.72
CA TYR A 8 9.02 11.62 3.51
C TYR A 8 10.18 11.01 2.74
N LEU A 9 10.01 9.76 2.30
CA LEU A 9 10.98 9.03 1.50
C LEU A 9 10.25 8.35 0.36
N ASP A 10 10.71 8.56 -0.86
CA ASP A 10 10.19 7.86 -2.03
C ASP A 10 11.33 7.14 -2.75
N ILE A 11 11.25 5.82 -2.74
CA ILE A 11 12.12 4.91 -3.49
C ILE A 11 11.23 4.08 -4.42
N SER A 12 10.36 4.76 -5.16
CA SER A 12 9.50 4.13 -6.15
C SER A 12 10.12 4.15 -7.55
N ARG A 13 9.70 3.19 -8.37
CA ARG A 13 10.03 3.09 -9.80
C ARG A 13 11.54 3.16 -10.07
N CYS A 14 12.29 2.37 -9.30
CA CYS A 14 13.75 2.28 -9.38
C CYS A 14 14.16 0.94 -10.00
N PRO A 15 13.99 0.70 -11.32
CA PRO A 15 14.13 -0.62 -11.95
C PRO A 15 15.57 -1.14 -12.03
N LYS A 16 16.56 -0.31 -11.69
CA LYS A 16 17.97 -0.73 -11.60
C LYS A 16 18.39 -1.06 -10.16
N LEU A 17 17.53 -0.81 -9.18
CA LEU A 17 17.85 -1.06 -7.78
C LEU A 17 17.62 -2.54 -7.47
N ILE A 18 18.72 -3.27 -7.27
CA ILE A 18 18.68 -4.72 -6.97
C ILE A 18 18.63 -4.94 -5.45
N SER A 19 19.14 -3.98 -4.67
CA SER A 19 19.17 -4.07 -3.21
C SER A 19 17.96 -3.38 -2.60
N VAL A 20 17.24 -4.13 -1.78
CA VAL A 20 16.10 -3.64 -1.03
C VAL A 20 16.57 -2.92 0.25
N PRO A 21 16.04 -1.73 0.60
CA PRO A 21 16.42 -1.01 1.81
C PRO A 21 15.82 -1.66 3.07
N LYS A 22 16.44 -2.75 3.57
CA LYS A 22 15.91 -3.55 4.69
C LYS A 22 16.21 -2.97 6.07
N VAL A 23 17.47 -2.62 6.35
CA VAL A 23 17.95 -2.25 7.69
C VAL A 23 17.94 -0.73 7.91
N GLY A 24 18.02 0.04 6.82
CA GLY A 24 18.13 1.50 6.88
C GLY A 24 16.86 2.19 7.36
N LEU A 25 15.68 1.68 7.01
CA LEU A 25 14.42 2.43 7.16
C LEU A 25 14.03 2.68 8.62
N ARG A 26 14.36 1.75 9.54
CA ARG A 26 14.00 1.83 10.96
C ARG A 26 14.59 3.05 11.69
N ARG A 27 15.61 3.70 11.11
CA ARG A 27 16.23 4.90 11.70
C ARG A 27 15.39 6.16 11.53
N PHE A 28 14.45 6.17 10.58
CA PHE A 28 13.63 7.33 10.27
C PHE A 28 12.37 7.34 11.14
N THR A 29 12.54 7.61 12.44
CA THR A 29 11.42 7.60 13.41
C THR A 29 10.34 8.62 13.10
N GLU A 30 10.69 9.69 12.40
CA GLU A 30 9.76 10.76 11.96
C GLU A 30 9.16 10.51 10.58
N LEU A 31 9.44 9.36 9.95
CA LEU A 31 8.97 9.08 8.60
C LEU A 31 7.45 8.95 8.59
N TRP A 32 6.79 9.94 8.01
CA TRP A 32 5.36 10.07 7.90
C TRP A 32 4.84 9.48 6.59
N GLY A 33 5.62 9.59 5.51
CA GLY A 33 5.26 9.06 4.20
C GLY A 33 6.37 8.21 3.57
N LEU A 34 5.98 7.10 2.97
CA LEU A 34 6.87 6.20 2.24
C LEU A 34 6.29 5.84 0.88
N GLY A 35 7.06 6.03 -0.18
CA GLY A 35 6.85 5.46 -1.51
C GLY A 35 7.86 4.35 -1.78
N ILE A 36 7.42 3.18 -2.25
CA ILE A 36 8.32 2.06 -2.47
C ILE A 36 7.93 1.17 -3.65
N GLY A 37 8.94 0.73 -4.40
CA GLY A 37 8.80 -0.22 -5.50
C GLY A 37 8.28 0.41 -6.82
N PRO A 38 8.18 -0.35 -7.92
CA PRO A 38 8.90 -1.59 -8.08
C PRO A 38 10.41 -1.30 -8.11
N PHE A 39 11.16 -2.34 -7.79
CA PHE A 39 12.62 -2.32 -7.89
C PHE A 39 13.04 -3.02 -9.18
N SER A 40 14.27 -3.50 -9.25
CA SER A 40 14.70 -4.38 -10.34
C SER A 40 13.83 -5.62 -10.43
N GLU A 41 13.61 -6.13 -11.64
CA GLU A 41 12.95 -7.42 -11.88
C GLU A 41 13.71 -8.61 -11.25
N MET A 42 14.97 -8.39 -10.86
CA MET A 42 15.75 -9.35 -10.07
C MET A 42 15.29 -9.44 -8.61
N VAL A 43 14.51 -8.47 -8.12
CA VAL A 43 13.92 -8.50 -6.79
C VAL A 43 12.61 -9.27 -6.88
N ASP A 44 12.61 -10.49 -6.38
CA ASP A 44 11.40 -11.31 -6.29
C ASP A 44 10.41 -10.77 -5.23
N PHE A 45 9.19 -11.32 -5.25
CA PHE A 45 8.12 -10.92 -4.35
C PHE A 45 8.47 -11.17 -2.88
N ASP A 46 9.17 -12.25 -2.55
CA ASP A 46 9.54 -12.58 -1.17
C ASP A 46 10.53 -11.55 -0.59
N ALA A 47 11.54 -11.18 -1.37
CA ALA A 47 12.50 -10.14 -1.01
C ALA A 47 11.82 -8.77 -0.84
N PHE A 48 10.85 -8.46 -1.70
CA PHE A 48 10.03 -7.25 -1.59
C PHE A 48 9.15 -7.27 -0.34
N GLN A 49 8.48 -8.38 -0.06
CA GLN A 49 7.61 -8.55 1.11
C GLN A 49 8.34 -8.34 2.44
N LEU A 50 9.61 -8.74 2.52
CA LEU A 50 10.43 -8.54 3.73
C LEU A 50 10.61 -7.08 4.13
N ILE A 51 10.42 -6.10 3.23
CA ILE A 51 10.50 -4.68 3.57
C ILE A 51 9.45 -4.29 4.60
N PHE A 52 8.27 -4.88 4.46
CA PHE A 52 7.11 -4.49 5.25
C PHE A 52 7.30 -4.86 6.73
N SER A 53 8.11 -5.89 7.02
CA SER A 53 8.55 -6.21 8.38
C SER A 53 9.42 -5.12 9.03
N SER A 54 10.14 -4.33 8.22
CA SER A 54 10.97 -3.22 8.72
C SER A 54 10.20 -1.94 8.92
N ILE A 55 9.19 -1.67 8.09
CA ILE A 55 8.40 -0.45 8.22
C ILE A 55 7.29 -0.56 9.27
N GLN A 56 6.95 -1.77 9.73
CA GLN A 56 6.02 -1.99 10.84
C GLN A 56 6.42 -1.23 12.11
N GLN A 57 7.71 -0.99 12.32
CA GLN A 57 8.21 -0.25 13.49
C GLN A 57 8.18 1.28 13.32
N LEU A 58 7.78 1.79 12.15
CA LEU A 58 7.70 3.22 11.89
C LEU A 58 6.38 3.78 12.44
N LEU A 59 6.37 4.06 13.75
CA LEU A 59 5.19 4.52 14.49
C LEU A 59 4.58 5.82 13.95
N SER A 60 5.36 6.62 13.22
CA SER A 60 4.92 7.87 12.61
C SER A 60 4.35 7.71 11.19
N LEU A 61 4.47 6.52 10.59
CA LEU A 61 4.06 6.31 9.20
C LEU A 61 2.53 6.41 9.08
N ARG A 62 2.06 7.31 8.20
CA ARG A 62 0.64 7.55 7.93
C ARG A 62 0.29 7.43 6.45
N VAL A 63 1.26 7.60 5.57
CA VAL A 63 1.07 7.54 4.12
C VAL A 63 2.00 6.48 3.54
N LEU A 64 1.43 5.54 2.80
CA LEU A 64 2.19 4.51 2.13
C LEU A 64 1.76 4.40 0.66
N THR A 65 2.72 4.44 -0.25
CA THR A 65 2.52 4.11 -1.66
C THR A 65 3.37 2.90 -1.99
N VAL A 66 2.74 1.84 -2.47
CA VAL A 66 3.37 0.59 -2.84
C VAL A 66 3.14 0.35 -4.31
N TYR A 67 4.22 0.23 -5.08
CA TYR A 67 4.13 -0.22 -6.46
C TYR A 67 4.73 -1.62 -6.58
N GLY A 68 3.97 -2.51 -7.21
CA GLY A 68 4.38 -3.87 -7.51
C GLY A 68 4.94 -4.01 -8.91
N HIS A 69 5.25 -5.26 -9.27
CA HIS A 69 5.32 -5.64 -10.67
C HIS A 69 3.96 -6.16 -11.13
N GLY A 70 3.57 -5.82 -12.36
CA GLY A 70 2.26 -6.20 -12.93
C GLY A 70 2.01 -7.70 -13.13
N HIS A 71 2.92 -8.55 -12.67
CA HIS A 71 2.77 -10.00 -12.60
C HIS A 71 2.59 -10.54 -11.17
N TRP A 72 2.76 -9.71 -10.13
CA TRP A 72 2.54 -10.11 -8.74
C TRP A 72 1.05 -10.17 -8.43
N ASP A 73 0.55 -11.36 -8.15
CA ASP A 73 -0.86 -11.67 -7.90
C ASP A 73 -1.29 -11.44 -6.44
N SER A 74 -0.34 -11.10 -5.57
CA SER A 74 -0.53 -10.98 -4.14
C SER A 74 0.02 -9.64 -3.62
N LEU A 75 -0.53 -9.15 -2.51
CA LEU A 75 0.06 -8.03 -1.76
C LEU A 75 0.91 -8.56 -0.59
N PRO A 76 1.95 -7.82 -0.17
CA PRO A 76 2.73 -8.15 1.02
C PRO A 76 1.83 -8.31 2.26
N TYR A 77 1.82 -9.49 2.88
CA TYR A 77 0.85 -9.78 3.95
C TYR A 77 1.02 -8.89 5.18
N GLN A 78 2.22 -8.37 5.45
CA GLN A 78 2.49 -7.48 6.58
C GLN A 78 1.89 -6.07 6.40
N LEU A 79 1.37 -5.73 5.20
CA LEU A 79 0.64 -4.46 5.02
C LEU A 79 -0.52 -4.32 6.00
N VAL A 80 -1.15 -5.43 6.38
CA VAL A 80 -2.28 -5.46 7.33
C VAL A 80 -1.87 -5.07 8.76
N GLN A 81 -0.57 -5.05 9.07
CA GLN A 81 -0.05 -4.72 10.39
C GLN A 81 0.19 -3.20 10.57
N LEU A 82 0.01 -2.40 9.52
CA LEU A 82 0.27 -0.96 9.52
C LEU A 82 -1.00 -0.18 9.94
N SER A 83 -1.56 -0.51 11.11
CA SER A 83 -2.89 -0.07 11.56
C SER A 83 -3.09 1.44 11.67
N ASP A 84 -2.00 2.21 11.81
CA ASP A 84 -2.04 3.67 11.92
C ASP A 84 -2.03 4.39 10.56
N LEU A 85 -1.93 3.66 9.44
CA LEU A 85 -2.00 4.26 8.11
C LEU A 85 -3.32 5.00 7.91
N ARG A 86 -3.21 6.19 7.34
CA ARG A 86 -4.33 7.06 6.98
C ARG A 86 -4.57 7.08 5.47
N LYS A 87 -3.51 6.89 4.68
CA LYS A 87 -3.57 6.78 3.23
C LYS A 87 -2.72 5.60 2.76
N ILE A 88 -3.30 4.76 1.92
CA ILE A 88 -2.57 3.73 1.19
C ILE A 88 -2.87 3.84 -0.31
N THR A 89 -1.82 3.74 -1.11
CA THR A 89 -1.90 3.62 -2.56
C THR A 89 -1.22 2.32 -2.96
N ILE A 90 -1.96 1.45 -3.65
CA ILE A 90 -1.48 0.17 -4.19
C ILE A 90 -1.52 0.30 -5.69
N ALA A 91 -0.38 0.14 -6.33
CA ALA A 91 -0.23 0.34 -7.76
C ALA A 91 0.48 -0.83 -8.43
N ASP A 92 0.10 -1.13 -9.68
CA ASP A 92 0.82 -2.07 -10.55
C ASP A 92 0.90 -3.52 -10.01
N PHE A 93 -0.19 -4.01 -9.42
CA PHE A 93 -0.34 -5.42 -9.02
C PHE A 93 -1.34 -6.16 -9.91
N ARG A 94 -1.29 -7.49 -9.87
CA ARG A 94 -2.21 -8.41 -10.56
C ARG A 94 -3.15 -9.12 -9.57
N ILE A 95 -3.50 -8.43 -8.48
CA ILE A 95 -4.38 -8.96 -7.43
C ILE A 95 -5.81 -9.14 -7.93
N GLU A 96 -6.50 -10.18 -7.47
CA GLU A 96 -7.92 -10.43 -7.79
C GLU A 96 -8.87 -9.78 -6.76
N ALA A 97 -8.41 -9.64 -5.52
CA ALA A 97 -9.08 -8.97 -4.41
C ALA A 97 -8.05 -8.35 -3.46
N LEU A 98 -8.49 -7.46 -2.58
CA LEU A 98 -7.68 -7.02 -1.44
C LEU A 98 -7.53 -8.16 -0.42
N PRO A 99 -6.44 -8.22 0.35
CA PRO A 99 -6.27 -9.26 1.36
C PRO A 99 -7.42 -9.18 2.38
N PRO A 100 -7.98 -10.31 2.85
CA PRO A 100 -9.14 -10.33 3.74
C PRO A 100 -8.96 -9.53 5.04
N ARG A 101 -7.70 -9.30 5.44
CA ARG A 101 -7.30 -8.60 6.66
C ARG A 101 -6.91 -7.12 6.46
N LEU A 102 -7.13 -6.55 5.27
CA LEU A 102 -6.87 -5.12 5.04
C LEU A 102 -7.78 -4.22 5.91
N ASP A 103 -8.86 -4.79 6.43
CA ASP A 103 -9.72 -4.21 7.45
C ASP A 103 -9.00 -3.80 8.76
N ASN A 104 -7.87 -4.42 9.08
CA ASN A 104 -7.06 -4.01 10.24
C ASN A 104 -6.50 -2.59 10.12
N LEU A 105 -6.57 -1.98 8.94
CA LEU A 105 -6.27 -0.56 8.71
C LEU A 105 -7.42 0.34 9.21
N THR A 106 -7.77 0.22 10.48
CA THR A 106 -8.90 0.92 11.12
C THR A 106 -8.77 2.45 11.13
N SER A 107 -7.57 2.99 10.86
CA SER A 107 -7.31 4.42 10.72
C SER A 107 -7.35 4.92 9.27
N LEU A 108 -7.54 4.03 8.30
CA LEU A 108 -7.49 4.36 6.88
C LEU A 108 -8.62 5.30 6.48
N LYS A 109 -8.27 6.40 5.83
CA LYS A 109 -9.20 7.42 5.31
C LYS A 109 -9.21 7.46 3.79
N ILE A 110 -8.09 7.11 3.17
CA ILE A 110 -7.90 7.18 1.72
C ILE A 110 -7.31 5.86 1.22
N LEU A 111 -8.01 5.21 0.31
CA LEU A 111 -7.53 4.04 -0.43
C LEU A 111 -7.45 4.41 -1.91
N SER A 112 -6.31 4.14 -2.52
CA SER A 112 -6.13 4.27 -3.97
C SER A 112 -5.60 2.98 -4.57
N LEU A 113 -6.28 2.48 -5.60
CA LEU A 113 -5.93 1.29 -6.36
C LEU A 113 -5.68 1.71 -7.80
N VAL A 114 -4.47 1.47 -8.30
CA VAL A 114 -4.05 1.96 -9.62
C VAL A 114 -3.44 0.83 -10.42
N ARG A 115 -3.93 0.58 -11.63
CA ARG A 115 -3.40 -0.49 -12.50
C ARG A 115 -3.41 -1.88 -11.81
N CYS A 116 -4.44 -2.17 -11.01
CA CYS A 116 -4.66 -3.49 -10.44
C CYS A 116 -5.36 -4.39 -11.46
N LYS A 117 -4.58 -4.97 -12.39
CA LYS A 117 -5.07 -5.52 -13.67
C LYS A 117 -6.06 -6.68 -13.57
N ARG A 118 -6.13 -7.33 -12.40
CA ARG A 118 -6.98 -8.50 -12.16
C ARG A 118 -8.06 -8.31 -11.11
N LEU A 119 -8.13 -7.11 -10.55
CA LEU A 119 -9.04 -6.81 -9.45
C LEU A 119 -10.46 -6.91 -9.97
N GLN A 120 -11.22 -7.87 -9.47
CA GLN A 120 -12.59 -8.15 -9.92
C GLN A 120 -13.64 -7.62 -8.96
N HIS A 121 -13.36 -7.74 -7.67
CA HIS A 121 -14.28 -7.38 -6.61
C HIS A 121 -13.56 -6.63 -5.50
N LEU A 122 -14.24 -5.62 -4.96
CA LEU A 122 -13.83 -4.93 -3.75
C LEU A 122 -14.91 -5.05 -2.69
N ASN A 123 -14.56 -5.78 -1.63
CA ASN A 123 -15.43 -5.93 -0.47
C ASN A 123 -14.98 -4.97 0.63
N PHE A 124 -15.76 -3.91 0.82
CA PHE A 124 -15.62 -3.01 1.96
C PHE A 124 -16.52 -3.55 3.06
N SER A 125 -16.02 -4.48 3.87
CA SER A 125 -16.75 -4.83 5.09
C SER A 125 -16.90 -3.57 5.99
N ASP A 126 -17.75 -3.65 7.02
CA ASP A 126 -17.86 -2.66 8.12
C ASP A 126 -16.52 -2.27 8.78
N ALA A 127 -15.44 -2.92 8.37
CA ALA A 127 -14.16 -2.95 9.02
C ALA A 127 -13.17 -1.87 8.51
N MET A 128 -13.54 -1.05 7.51
CA MET A 128 -12.87 0.23 7.22
C MET A 128 -13.75 1.44 7.58
N PRO A 129 -14.14 1.62 8.86
CA PRO A 129 -15.18 2.58 9.27
C PRO A 129 -14.82 4.05 9.05
N LYS A 130 -13.53 4.34 8.84
CA LYS A 130 -13.01 5.70 8.64
C LYS A 130 -12.70 6.02 7.18
N LEU A 131 -12.87 5.07 6.26
CA LEU A 131 -12.61 5.30 4.85
C LEU A 131 -13.56 6.39 4.34
N ARG A 132 -13.02 7.39 3.66
CA ARG A 132 -13.76 8.55 3.12
C ARG A 132 -13.53 8.75 1.64
N VAL A 133 -12.34 8.39 1.15
CA VAL A 133 -11.94 8.59 -0.23
C VAL A 133 -11.47 7.26 -0.80
N LEU A 134 -12.04 6.88 -1.94
CA LEU A 134 -11.67 5.72 -2.71
C LEU A 134 -11.37 6.18 -4.14
N TRP A 135 -10.14 5.91 -4.59
CA TRP A 135 -9.74 6.11 -5.99
C TRP A 135 -9.41 4.79 -6.63
N ILE A 136 -10.00 4.52 -7.79
CA ILE A 136 -9.75 3.31 -8.57
C ILE A 136 -9.48 3.74 -9.99
N ASN A 137 -8.26 3.48 -10.47
CA ASN A 137 -7.82 3.87 -11.80
C ASN A 137 -7.20 2.68 -12.51
N ASP A 138 -7.48 2.51 -13.80
CA ASP A 138 -6.91 1.45 -14.65
C ASP A 138 -7.09 0.02 -14.09
N CYS A 139 -8.24 -0.29 -13.50
CA CYS A 139 -8.60 -1.64 -13.02
C CYS A 139 -9.66 -2.26 -13.96
N PRO A 140 -9.26 -2.78 -15.14
CA PRO A 140 -10.18 -3.08 -16.24
C PRO A 140 -11.12 -4.27 -16.01
N LEU A 141 -10.84 -5.10 -15.00
CA LEU A 141 -11.66 -6.27 -14.65
C LEU A 141 -12.56 -6.02 -13.44
N LEU A 142 -12.59 -4.81 -12.90
CA LEU A 142 -13.42 -4.52 -11.74
C LEU A 142 -14.88 -4.48 -12.15
N GLU A 143 -15.63 -5.49 -11.72
CA GLU A 143 -17.04 -5.66 -12.10
C GLU A 143 -18.01 -5.14 -11.02
N ALA A 144 -17.58 -5.16 -9.75
CA ALA A 144 -18.44 -4.74 -8.64
C ALA A 144 -17.67 -4.14 -7.46
N LEU A 145 -18.30 -3.15 -6.83
CA LEU A 145 -18.01 -2.70 -5.47
C LEU A 145 -19.13 -3.25 -4.59
N SER A 146 -18.82 -4.03 -3.54
CA SER A 146 -19.86 -4.57 -2.66
C SER A 146 -20.52 -3.47 -1.82
N ASP A 147 -21.68 -3.80 -1.23
CA ASP A 147 -22.35 -2.98 -0.22
C ASP A 147 -21.37 -2.58 0.91
N GLY A 148 -21.48 -1.34 1.39
CA GLY A 148 -20.53 -0.75 2.35
C GLY A 148 -20.01 0.65 1.97
N LEU A 149 -20.34 1.16 0.77
CA LEU A 149 -19.91 2.48 0.29
C LEU A 149 -20.64 3.67 0.93
N GLY A 150 -21.64 3.45 1.80
CA GLY A 150 -22.47 4.53 2.37
C GLY A 150 -21.71 5.62 3.12
N ASN A 151 -20.44 5.36 3.48
CA ASN A 151 -19.54 6.30 4.16
C ASN A 151 -18.52 6.98 3.23
N LEU A 152 -18.48 6.62 1.94
CA LEU A 152 -17.50 7.08 0.96
C LEU A 152 -18.01 8.26 0.16
N VAL A 153 -17.11 9.23 -0.08
CA VAL A 153 -17.29 10.22 -1.13
C VAL A 153 -16.57 9.67 -2.36
N CYS A 154 -17.34 9.33 -3.40
CA CYS A 154 -16.76 9.04 -4.70
C CYS A 154 -16.29 10.37 -5.30
N LEU A 155 -14.98 10.49 -5.58
CA LEU A 155 -14.42 11.62 -6.31
C LEU A 155 -13.97 11.05 -7.66
N GLU A 156 -14.76 11.36 -8.69
CA GLU A 156 -14.40 11.15 -10.09
C GLU A 156 -13.57 12.35 -10.54
N ASP A 157 -12.35 12.10 -11.07
CA ASP A 157 -11.57 13.07 -11.85
C ASP A 157 -11.62 12.65 -13.33
#